data_AF-A0A3N1URS2-F1
#
_entry.id   AF-A0A3N1URS2-F1
#
_cell.length_a   1.000
_cell.length_b   1.000
_cell.length_c   1.000
_cell.angle_alpha   90.00
_cell.angle_beta   90.00
_cell.angle_gamma   90.00
#
_symmetry.space_group_name_H-M   'P 1'
#
loop_
_entity.id
_entity.type
_entity.pdbx_description
1 polymer ?
#
loop_
_entity_poly.entity_id
_entity_poly.type
_entity_poly.pdbx_seq_one_letter_code
_entity_poly.pdbx_strand_id
1 'polypeptide(L)'
;MVNRASDGYRGEGKADTRDAHVIANPARMRRDLRPIRPSEIITAVPPPPLATLHGMPLRQYAYFALFSQHISTDAMTSQLGITPDEVTVRGSRITEPAVVPVDHSWMVVCRDPGLRVDEQITRILDRLQPHTDRISDLTRDLASTGGGAVLNVVRYFNDTDRARPGAADAPNLFGWHLDRRVLDFLSATGAELGVDEYDLTEDEEAR
;
A
#
# COMPACT_ATOMS: atom_id res chain seq x y z
N MET A 1 -7.19 -15.30 -22.45
CA MET A 1 -8.35 -15.81 -21.68
C MET A 1 -8.95 -14.61 -20.93
N VAL A 2 -10.27 -14.61 -20.78
CA VAL A 2 -11.18 -13.45 -20.75
C VAL A 2 -10.98 -12.51 -19.54
N ASN A 3 -10.81 -11.21 -19.79
CA ASN A 3 -10.97 -10.16 -18.80
C ASN A 3 -12.45 -9.75 -18.76
N ARG A 4 -13.13 -10.02 -17.64
CA ARG A 4 -14.49 -9.54 -17.38
C ARG A 4 -14.58 -9.17 -15.90
N ALA A 5 -14.48 -7.88 -15.58
CA ALA A 5 -15.25 -7.18 -14.54
C ALA A 5 -14.73 -5.73 -14.38
N SER A 6 -15.30 -4.81 -15.15
CA SER A 6 -15.27 -3.38 -14.84
C SER A 6 -16.68 -2.86 -15.13
N ASP A 7 -17.62 -3.21 -14.25
CA ASP A 7 -18.97 -2.64 -14.32
C ASP A 7 -19.72 -2.75 -12.99
N GLY A 8 -19.21 -2.10 -11.95
CA GLY A 8 -19.78 -2.28 -10.60
C GLY A 8 -19.42 -1.20 -9.59
N TYR A 9 -19.41 0.07 -9.98
CA TYR A 9 -19.42 1.15 -8.99
C TYR A 9 -20.32 2.30 -9.44
N ARG A 10 -21.61 2.00 -9.59
CA ARG A 10 -22.64 3.01 -9.80
C ARG A 10 -23.88 2.68 -8.97
N GLY A 11 -24.04 3.42 -7.87
CA GLY A 11 -25.34 3.71 -7.27
C GLY A 11 -25.80 2.80 -6.13
N GLU A 12 -25.94 3.42 -4.96
CA GLU A 12 -26.94 3.14 -3.93
C GLU A 12 -26.99 1.71 -3.34
N GLY A 13 -26.18 1.51 -2.30
CA GLY A 13 -26.47 0.57 -1.22
C GLY A 13 -26.32 1.29 0.09
N LYS A 14 -27.44 1.69 0.70
CA LYS A 14 -27.50 2.19 2.08
C LYS A 14 -26.68 1.26 2.99
N ALA A 15 -25.72 1.82 3.72
CA ALA A 15 -25.09 1.14 4.83
C ALA A 15 -26.18 0.70 5.81
N ASP A 16 -26.45 -0.61 5.87
CA ASP A 16 -27.29 -1.17 6.92
C ASP A 16 -26.65 -0.80 8.27
N THR A 17 -27.46 -0.27 9.16
CA THR A 17 -27.03 0.37 10.42
C THR A 17 -26.56 -0.67 11.46
N ARG A 18 -26.30 -1.91 11.04
CA ARG A 18 -25.89 -3.03 11.89
C ARG A 18 -24.40 -3.42 11.79
N ASP A 19 -23.71 -3.08 10.71
CA ASP A 19 -22.29 -3.47 10.53
C ASP A 19 -21.28 -2.43 11.08
N ALA A 20 -21.75 -1.25 11.51
CA ALA A 20 -20.87 -0.21 12.07
C ALA A 20 -20.42 -0.47 13.53
N HIS A 21 -20.76 -1.62 14.13
CA HIS A 21 -20.59 -1.82 15.57
C HIS A 21 -19.19 -2.30 16.02
N VAL A 22 -18.27 -2.57 15.09
CA VAL A 22 -16.97 -3.20 15.41
C VAL A 22 -15.78 -2.23 15.33
N ILE A 23 -15.92 -1.04 14.74
CA ILE A 23 -14.79 -0.14 14.47
C ILE A 23 -15.05 1.28 15.01
N ALA A 24 -15.29 1.41 16.32
CA ALA A 24 -15.19 2.70 17.02
C ALA A 24 -15.13 2.52 18.54
N ASN A 25 -14.01 2.02 19.08
CA ASN A 25 -13.68 2.30 20.48
C ASN A 25 -12.18 2.20 20.80
N PRO A 26 -11.36 3.20 20.43
CA PRO A 26 -10.08 3.42 21.09
C PRO A 26 -10.10 4.78 21.80
N ALA A 27 -10.99 5.00 22.77
CA ALA A 27 -10.87 6.18 23.65
C ALA A 27 -11.63 6.13 24.98
N ARG A 28 -12.37 5.07 25.32
CA ARG A 28 -12.90 4.94 26.68
C ARG A 28 -11.86 4.22 27.55
N MET A 29 -10.81 4.94 27.95
CA MET A 29 -9.89 4.48 29.00
C MET A 29 -10.71 4.12 30.24
N ARG A 30 -10.89 2.83 30.48
CA ARG A 30 -11.49 2.28 31.68
C ARG A 30 -10.59 2.65 32.87
N ARG A 31 -11.09 3.55 33.74
CA ARG A 31 -10.36 4.07 34.91
C ARG A 31 -10.24 3.05 36.06
N ASP A 32 -10.81 1.87 35.91
CA ASP A 32 -10.80 0.76 36.87
C ASP A 32 -9.71 -0.30 36.59
N LEU A 33 -8.86 -0.10 35.59
CA LEU A 33 -7.75 -1.00 35.30
C LEU A 33 -6.68 -0.91 36.40
N ARG A 34 -6.47 -2.02 37.13
CA ARG A 34 -5.36 -2.20 38.08
C ARG A 34 -4.34 -3.17 37.49
N PRO A 35 -3.05 -3.08 37.88
CA PRO A 35 -2.02 -4.02 37.41
C PRO A 35 -2.39 -5.46 37.80
N ILE A 36 -2.46 -6.36 36.82
CA ILE A 36 -2.68 -7.79 37.06
C ILE A 36 -1.36 -8.39 37.55
N ARG A 37 -1.40 -9.17 38.63
CA ARG A 37 -0.22 -9.92 39.09
C ARG A 37 -0.02 -11.15 38.19
N PRO A 38 1.22 -11.51 37.82
CA PRO A 38 1.50 -12.58 36.85
C PRO A 38 0.85 -13.95 37.17
N SER A 39 0.52 -14.19 38.43
CA SER A 39 -0.08 -15.43 38.93
C SER A 39 -1.58 -15.59 38.67
N GLU A 40 -2.28 -14.58 38.12
CA GLU A 40 -3.74 -14.61 37.92
C GLU A 40 -4.18 -14.84 36.45
N ILE A 41 -3.24 -15.20 35.56
CA ILE A 41 -3.57 -15.53 34.17
C ILE A 41 -4.11 -16.97 34.12
N ILE A 42 -5.43 -17.12 34.21
CA ILE A 42 -6.12 -18.39 33.97
C ILE A 42 -6.11 -18.71 32.47
N THR A 43 -5.55 -19.88 32.17
CA THR A 43 -5.54 -20.68 30.94
C THR A 43 -6.10 -20.01 29.69
N ALA A 44 -5.21 -19.35 28.93
CA ALA A 44 -5.44 -19.09 27.53
C ALA A 44 -5.66 -20.45 26.82
N VAL A 45 -6.73 -20.55 26.03
CA VAL A 45 -6.75 -21.49 24.91
C VAL A 45 -5.44 -21.26 24.17
N PRO A 46 -4.56 -22.27 24.01
CA PRO A 46 -3.31 -22.05 23.30
C PRO A 46 -3.66 -21.48 21.93
N PRO A 47 -3.02 -20.38 21.49
CA PRO A 47 -3.17 -19.96 20.11
C PRO A 47 -2.89 -21.17 19.21
N PRO A 48 -3.56 -21.32 18.06
CA PRO A 48 -3.20 -22.36 17.10
C PRO A 48 -1.68 -22.33 16.95
N PRO A 49 -1.01 -23.50 16.91
CA PRO A 49 0.44 -23.55 16.95
C PRO A 49 1.00 -22.55 15.95
N LEU A 50 1.87 -21.64 16.42
CA LEU A 50 2.57 -20.62 15.63
C LEU A 50 3.53 -21.23 14.58
N ALA A 51 3.25 -22.45 14.14
CA ALA A 51 4.05 -23.30 13.30
C ALA A 51 3.77 -23.10 11.80
N THR A 52 3.27 -21.92 11.38
CA THR A 52 3.14 -21.64 9.93
C THR A 52 3.38 -20.18 9.52
N LEU A 53 3.56 -19.25 10.47
CA LEU A 53 3.95 -17.87 10.12
C LEU A 53 5.47 -17.67 10.05
N HIS A 54 6.25 -18.52 10.72
CA HIS A 54 7.70 -18.56 10.54
C HIS A 54 8.02 -19.48 9.35
N GLY A 55 8.15 -18.88 8.17
CA GLY A 55 8.60 -19.59 6.97
C GLY A 55 7.78 -19.35 5.70
N MET A 56 6.71 -18.55 5.74
CA MET A 56 6.01 -18.16 4.52
C MET A 56 6.88 -17.18 3.73
N PRO A 57 7.31 -17.52 2.49
CA PRO A 57 8.04 -16.59 1.66
C PRO A 57 7.20 -15.35 1.37
N LEU A 58 7.75 -14.17 1.66
CA LEU A 58 7.08 -12.90 1.48
C LEU A 58 7.98 -11.97 0.66
N ARG A 59 7.49 -11.55 -0.50
CA ARG A 59 8.08 -10.44 -1.25
C ARG A 59 7.19 -9.22 -1.05
N GLN A 60 7.78 -8.12 -0.64
CA GLN A 60 7.05 -6.87 -0.44
C GLN A 60 7.85 -5.66 -0.90
N TYR A 61 7.15 -4.63 -1.32
CA TYR A 61 7.71 -3.32 -1.59
C TYR A 61 6.65 -2.24 -1.37
N ALA A 62 7.11 -1.01 -1.18
CA ALA A 62 6.26 0.17 -1.15
C ALA A 62 6.66 1.14 -2.26
N TYR A 63 5.70 1.92 -2.74
CA TYR A 63 5.97 3.03 -3.65
C TYR A 63 5.01 4.19 -3.39
N PHE A 64 5.48 5.39 -3.68
CA PHE A 64 4.62 6.56 -3.86
C PHE A 64 4.50 6.85 -5.35
N ALA A 65 3.28 7.05 -5.83
CA ALA A 65 2.99 7.38 -7.22
C ALA A 65 2.17 8.66 -7.34
N LEU A 66 2.49 9.44 -8.37
CA LEU A 66 1.60 10.45 -8.95
C LEU A 66 1.12 9.93 -10.30
N PHE A 67 -0.17 10.01 -10.56
CA PHE A 67 -0.76 9.48 -11.79
C PHE A 67 -1.63 10.52 -12.49
N SER A 68 -1.63 10.52 -13.82
CA SER A 68 -2.35 11.48 -14.65
C SER A 68 -2.65 10.95 -16.04
N GLN A 69 -3.82 11.30 -16.58
CA GLN A 69 -4.15 11.02 -17.98
C GLN A 69 -3.58 12.07 -18.95
N HIS A 70 -3.13 13.22 -18.43
CA HIS A 70 -2.85 14.41 -19.27
C HIS A 70 -1.48 15.05 -19.00
N ILE A 71 -0.96 14.94 -17.78
CA ILE A 71 0.34 15.49 -17.42
C ILE A 71 1.39 14.38 -17.58
N SER A 72 2.43 14.64 -18.37
CA SER A 72 3.51 13.67 -18.57
C SER A 72 4.41 13.58 -17.33
N THR A 73 5.10 12.45 -17.17
CA THR A 73 6.09 12.25 -16.10
C THR A 73 7.25 13.24 -16.15
N ASP A 74 7.62 13.74 -17.34
CA ASP A 74 8.65 14.77 -17.52
C ASP A 74 8.18 16.13 -17.02
N ALA A 75 6.91 16.47 -17.26
CA ALA A 75 6.30 17.68 -16.72
C ALA A 75 6.20 17.60 -15.19
N MET A 76 5.77 16.46 -14.63
CA MET A 76 5.77 16.23 -13.18
C MET A 76 7.17 16.38 -12.58
N THR A 77 8.18 15.74 -13.18
CA THR A 77 9.59 15.85 -12.75
C THR A 77 10.06 17.30 -12.72
N SER A 78 9.74 18.06 -13.77
CA SER A 78 10.12 19.48 -13.89
C SER A 78 9.47 20.34 -12.80
N GLN A 79 8.19 20.08 -12.48
CA GLN A 79 7.46 20.83 -11.44
C GLN A 79 7.94 20.49 -10.03
N LEU A 80 8.19 19.21 -9.74
CA LEU A 80 8.61 18.75 -8.43
C LEU A 80 10.08 19.12 -8.15
N GLY A 81 10.92 19.10 -9.18
CA GLY A 81 12.37 19.27 -9.06
C GLY A 81 13.07 18.05 -8.45
N ILE A 82 12.43 16.89 -8.52
CA ILE A 82 12.97 15.58 -8.13
C ILE A 82 12.71 14.58 -9.24
N THR A 83 13.67 13.69 -9.48
CA THR A 83 13.51 12.59 -10.42
C THR A 83 12.70 11.46 -9.79
N PRO A 84 11.93 10.67 -10.56
CA PRO A 84 11.36 9.42 -10.08
C PRO A 84 12.42 8.31 -10.07
N ASP A 85 12.10 7.18 -9.43
CA ASP A 85 12.80 5.90 -9.66
C ASP A 85 12.24 5.19 -10.89
N GLU A 86 10.92 5.28 -11.08
CA GLU A 86 10.22 4.59 -12.17
C GLU A 86 9.18 5.49 -12.82
N VAL A 87 9.00 5.28 -14.12
CA VAL A 87 7.92 5.88 -14.91
C VAL A 87 7.20 4.79 -15.66
N THR A 88 5.88 4.81 -15.65
CA THR A 88 5.08 3.94 -16.52
C THR A 88 4.08 4.76 -17.30
N VAL A 89 4.00 4.49 -18.60
CA VAL A 89 2.99 5.08 -19.48
C VAL A 89 2.14 3.94 -20.01
N ARG A 90 0.86 3.90 -19.63
CA ARG A 90 -0.09 2.92 -20.15
C ARG A 90 -0.90 3.57 -21.28
N GLY A 91 -0.70 3.09 -22.50
CA GLY A 91 -1.49 3.51 -23.66
C GLY A 91 -2.91 2.93 -23.63
N SER A 92 -3.84 3.61 -24.31
CA SER A 92 -5.13 3.02 -24.64
C SER A 92 -4.94 1.85 -25.61
N ARG A 93 -5.77 0.80 -25.50
CA ARG A 93 -5.90 -0.21 -26.56
C ARG A 93 -6.59 0.35 -27.81
N ILE A 94 -7.16 1.54 -27.72
CA ILE A 94 -7.81 2.26 -28.82
C ILE A 94 -6.76 3.16 -29.48
N THR A 95 -6.45 2.88 -30.73
CA THR A 95 -5.35 3.53 -31.48
C THR A 95 -5.81 4.64 -32.43
N GLU A 96 -7.12 4.89 -32.55
CA GLU A 96 -7.72 5.87 -33.46
C GLU A 96 -8.71 6.79 -32.73
N PRO A 97 -8.77 8.10 -33.08
CA PRO A 97 -7.95 8.80 -34.07
C PRO A 97 -6.54 9.19 -33.55
N ALA A 98 -6.27 9.05 -32.24
CA ALA A 98 -4.95 9.20 -31.66
C ALA A 98 -4.79 8.30 -30.42
N VAL A 99 -3.61 7.71 -30.23
CA VAL A 99 -3.26 7.03 -28.97
C VAL A 99 -3.16 8.09 -27.88
N VAL A 100 -4.19 8.18 -27.03
CA VAL A 100 -4.12 8.95 -25.80
C VAL A 100 -3.50 8.05 -24.74
N PRO A 101 -2.37 8.43 -24.10
CA PRO A 101 -1.92 7.76 -22.89
C PRO A 101 -3.06 7.77 -21.88
N VAL A 102 -3.48 6.60 -21.44
CA VAL A 102 -4.58 6.47 -20.45
C VAL A 102 -4.05 6.78 -19.06
N ASP A 103 -2.75 6.59 -18.82
CA ASP A 103 -2.15 6.84 -17.53
C ASP A 103 -0.63 7.07 -17.62
N HIS A 104 -0.17 8.21 -17.12
CA HIS A 104 1.22 8.54 -16.82
C HIS A 104 1.43 8.43 -15.33
N SER A 105 2.23 7.46 -14.91
CA SER A 105 2.57 7.25 -13.50
C SER A 105 4.05 7.57 -13.26
N TRP A 106 4.30 8.49 -12.32
CA TRP A 106 5.60 8.93 -11.82
C TRP A 106 5.80 8.36 -10.42
N MET A 107 6.89 7.62 -10.16
CA MET A 107 7.00 6.81 -8.94
C MET A 107 8.35 6.91 -8.23
N VAL A 108 8.31 6.94 -6.89
CA VAL A 108 9.45 6.69 -5.99
C VAL A 108 9.21 5.35 -5.30
N VAL A 109 10.17 4.42 -5.39
CA VAL A 109 9.96 3.02 -5.04
C VAL A 109 11.06 2.49 -4.14
N CYS A 110 10.69 1.75 -3.09
CA CYS A 110 11.65 1.02 -2.25
C CYS A 110 11.36 -0.49 -2.31
N ARG A 111 12.28 -1.25 -2.94
CA ARG A 111 12.25 -2.72 -3.03
C ARG A 111 13.41 -3.39 -2.28
N ASP A 112 14.03 -2.66 -1.36
CA ASP A 112 15.20 -3.16 -0.65
C ASP A 112 14.82 -4.43 0.13
N PRO A 113 15.50 -5.56 -0.12
CA PRO A 113 15.14 -6.82 0.47
C PRO A 113 15.39 -6.82 1.98
N GLY A 114 14.51 -7.47 2.73
CA GLY A 114 14.65 -7.62 4.18
C GLY A 114 14.19 -6.41 5.01
N LEU A 115 13.68 -5.35 4.38
CA LEU A 115 13.03 -4.25 5.10
C LEU A 115 11.56 -4.55 5.37
N ARG A 116 11.10 -4.15 6.55
CA ARG A 116 9.66 -4.05 6.83
C ARG A 116 9.03 -2.93 6.00
N VAL A 117 7.72 -2.98 5.80
CA VAL A 117 6.97 -1.99 5.01
C VAL A 117 7.14 -0.58 5.59
N ASP A 118 7.11 -0.41 6.91
CA ASP A 118 7.31 0.89 7.56
C ASP A 118 8.71 1.49 7.31
N GLU A 119 9.74 0.65 7.26
CA GLU A 119 11.10 1.04 6.89
C GLU A 119 11.21 1.43 5.40
N GLN A 120 10.53 0.71 4.51
CA GLN A 120 10.45 1.06 3.08
C GLN A 120 9.75 2.40 2.87
N ILE A 121 8.61 2.60 3.55
CA ILE A 121 7.86 3.86 3.56
C ILE A 121 8.73 4.99 4.09
N THR A 122 9.48 4.78 5.18
CA THR A 122 10.39 5.79 5.74
C THR A 122 11.41 6.27 4.70
N ARG A 123 12.03 5.35 3.95
CA ARG A 123 12.98 5.71 2.88
C ARG A 123 12.35 6.52 1.77
N ILE A 124 11.11 6.20 1.39
CA ILE A 124 10.35 6.96 0.39
C ILE A 124 10.07 8.38 0.92
N LEU A 125 9.59 8.51 2.15
CA LEU A 125 9.27 9.82 2.73
C LEU A 125 10.52 10.67 2.98
N ASP A 126 11.65 10.09 3.37
CA ASP A 126 12.91 10.83 3.54
C ASP A 126 13.30 11.60 2.25
N ARG A 127 12.95 11.04 1.08
CA ARG A 127 13.15 11.70 -0.22
C ARG A 127 12.04 12.69 -0.58
N LEU A 128 10.78 12.38 -0.29
CA LEU A 128 9.64 13.18 -0.73
C LEU A 128 9.32 14.36 0.19
N GLN A 129 9.61 14.25 1.48
CA GLN A 129 9.21 15.24 2.47
C GLN A 129 9.77 16.65 2.24
N PRO A 130 11.00 16.83 1.73
CA PRO A 130 11.49 18.16 1.33
C PRO A 130 10.67 18.84 0.21
N HIS A 131 9.80 18.08 -0.47
CA HIS A 131 9.01 18.52 -1.62
C HIS A 131 7.50 18.50 -1.36
N THR A 132 7.06 18.31 -0.10
CA THR A 132 5.64 18.13 0.25
C THR A 132 4.72 19.20 -0.31
N ASP A 133 5.08 20.48 -0.23
CA ASP A 133 4.24 21.57 -0.74
C ASP A 133 4.04 21.47 -2.26
N ARG A 134 5.11 21.22 -3.01
CA ARG A 134 5.02 21.04 -4.47
C ARG A 134 4.25 19.79 -4.85
N ILE A 135 4.41 18.71 -4.09
CA ILE A 135 3.64 17.48 -4.29
C ILE A 135 2.15 17.76 -4.04
N SER A 136 1.81 18.43 -2.94
CA SER A 136 0.43 18.85 -2.62
C SER A 136 -0.20 19.69 -3.73
N ASP A 137 0.52 20.71 -4.21
CA ASP A 137 0.03 21.57 -5.28
C ASP A 137 -0.20 20.78 -6.57
N LEU A 138 0.77 19.96 -6.97
CA LEU A 138 0.63 19.09 -8.14
C LEU A 138 -0.53 18.10 -7.97
N THR A 139 -0.66 17.42 -6.83
CA THR A 139 -1.76 16.46 -6.61
C THR A 139 -3.13 17.13 -6.73
N ARG A 140 -3.27 18.37 -6.26
CA ARG A 140 -4.50 19.16 -6.42
C ARG A 140 -4.82 19.42 -7.90
N ASP A 141 -3.82 19.81 -8.68
CA ASP A 141 -3.97 20.03 -10.12
C ASP A 141 -4.33 18.72 -10.84
N LEU A 142 -3.66 17.62 -10.51
CA LEU A 142 -3.92 16.30 -11.08
C LEU A 142 -5.36 15.82 -10.79
N ALA A 143 -5.84 16.00 -9.55
CA ALA A 143 -7.18 15.61 -9.14
C ALA A 143 -8.27 16.32 -9.95
N SER A 144 -8.04 17.56 -10.39
CA SER A 144 -9.00 18.31 -11.21
C SER A 144 -9.25 17.67 -12.60
N THR A 145 -8.35 16.81 -13.05
CA THR A 145 -8.42 16.12 -14.35
C THR A 145 -8.44 14.60 -14.23
N GLY A 146 -8.81 14.06 -13.06
CA GLY A 146 -8.93 12.61 -12.84
C GLY A 146 -7.60 11.86 -12.60
N GLY A 147 -6.54 12.59 -12.24
CA GLY A 147 -5.30 12.04 -11.69
C GLY A 147 -5.27 12.08 -10.16
N GLY A 148 -4.12 11.80 -9.55
CA GLY A 148 -4.00 11.81 -8.09
C GLY A 148 -2.64 11.32 -7.58
N ALA A 149 -2.61 10.98 -6.29
CA ALA A 149 -1.44 10.44 -5.60
C ALA A 149 -1.79 9.23 -4.75
N VAL A 150 -0.90 8.25 -4.67
CA VAL A 150 -1.06 7.06 -3.83
C VAL A 150 0.28 6.65 -3.21
N LEU A 151 0.28 6.31 -1.93
CA LEU A 151 1.31 5.49 -1.29
C LEU A 151 0.78 4.05 -1.28
N ASN A 152 1.40 3.15 -2.04
CA ASN A 152 0.92 1.78 -2.16
C ASN A 152 1.94 0.78 -1.60
N VAL A 153 1.42 -0.23 -0.91
CA VAL A 153 2.17 -1.36 -0.38
C VAL A 153 1.78 -2.60 -1.17
N VAL A 154 2.74 -3.27 -1.80
CA VAL A 154 2.48 -4.48 -2.59
C VAL A 154 3.14 -5.67 -1.91
N ARG A 155 2.37 -6.73 -1.67
CA ARG A 155 2.82 -7.93 -0.97
C ARG A 155 2.43 -9.17 -1.75
N TYR A 156 3.41 -10.04 -1.96
CA TYR A 156 3.24 -11.36 -2.54
C TYR A 156 3.58 -12.39 -1.47
N PHE A 157 2.58 -13.13 -1.04
CA PHE A 157 2.73 -14.26 -0.14
C PHE A 157 3.04 -15.52 -0.95
N ASN A 158 3.73 -16.47 -0.32
CA ASN A 158 4.12 -17.74 -0.93
C ASN A 158 5.00 -17.59 -2.18
N ASP A 159 5.79 -16.53 -2.26
CA ASP A 159 6.77 -16.30 -3.34
C ASP A 159 8.01 -17.20 -3.15
N THR A 160 7.87 -18.47 -3.52
CA THR A 160 8.89 -19.53 -3.38
C THR A 160 10.03 -19.40 -4.38
N ASP A 161 9.80 -18.78 -5.55
CA ASP A 161 10.80 -18.61 -6.63
C ASP A 161 12.01 -17.77 -6.22
N ARG A 162 11.83 -16.85 -5.27
CA ARG A 162 12.92 -16.00 -4.73
C ARG A 162 13.24 -16.25 -3.27
N ALA A 163 12.61 -17.25 -2.65
CA ALA A 163 12.93 -17.69 -1.30
C ALA A 163 14.36 -18.27 -1.29
N ARG A 164 15.31 -17.56 -0.69
CA ARG A 164 16.68 -18.07 -0.56
C ARG A 164 16.71 -19.27 0.39
N PRO A 165 17.37 -20.39 0.04
CA PRO A 165 17.67 -21.46 0.99
C PRO A 165 18.54 -20.90 2.12
N GLY A 166 18.10 -21.02 3.38
CA GLY A 166 18.83 -20.57 4.58
C GLY A 166 18.14 -19.53 5.47
N ALA A 167 16.85 -19.24 5.23
CA ALA A 167 16.06 -18.20 5.91
C ALA A 167 15.69 -18.48 7.39
N ALA A 168 16.49 -19.24 8.15
CA ALA A 168 16.23 -19.43 9.58
C ALA A 168 16.42 -18.12 10.38
N ASP A 169 17.26 -17.19 9.87
CA ASP A 169 17.54 -15.88 10.48
C ASP A 169 16.94 -14.70 9.68
N ALA A 170 15.98 -14.95 8.78
CA ALA A 170 15.35 -13.85 8.04
C ALA A 170 14.50 -12.98 8.99
N PRO A 171 14.59 -11.64 8.90
CA PRO A 171 13.80 -10.75 9.75
C PRO A 171 12.30 -11.02 9.54
N ASN A 172 11.53 -11.00 10.62
CA ASN A 172 10.07 -11.10 10.53
C ASN A 172 9.53 -9.87 9.78
N LEU A 173 9.03 -10.08 8.56
CA LEU A 173 8.49 -9.04 7.69
C LEU A 173 6.98 -8.84 7.86
N PHE A 174 6.33 -9.58 8.76
CA PHE A 174 4.91 -9.44 9.06
C PHE A 174 4.66 -8.33 10.08
N GLY A 175 3.61 -7.55 9.81
CA GLY A 175 3.25 -6.38 10.62
C GLY A 175 4.04 -5.14 10.23
N TRP A 176 3.34 -4.02 10.17
CA TRP A 176 3.89 -2.70 9.92
C TRP A 176 2.94 -1.66 10.50
N HIS A 177 3.43 -0.44 10.67
CA HIS A 177 2.65 0.64 11.23
C HIS A 177 2.92 1.94 10.48
N LEU A 178 1.96 2.86 10.57
CA LEU A 178 2.14 4.23 10.12
C LEU A 178 2.28 5.12 11.34
N ASP A 179 3.36 5.89 11.39
CA ASP A 179 3.55 6.90 12.42
C ASP A 179 2.84 8.22 12.03
N ARG A 180 2.90 9.20 12.93
CA ARG A 180 2.29 10.52 12.71
C ARG A 180 2.89 11.23 11.49
N ARG A 181 4.20 11.08 11.27
CA ARG A 181 4.92 11.71 10.16
C ARG A 181 4.37 11.24 8.82
N VAL A 182 4.11 9.94 8.66
CA VAL A 182 3.52 9.40 7.43
C VAL A 182 2.08 9.91 7.26
N LEU A 183 1.28 9.89 8.31
CA LEU A 183 -0.11 10.36 8.24
C LEU A 183 -0.22 11.85 7.89
N ASP A 184 0.66 12.68 8.45
CA ASP A 184 0.71 14.11 8.14
C ASP A 184 1.12 14.35 6.68
N PHE A 185 2.07 13.58 6.15
CA PHE A 185 2.44 13.64 4.74
C PHE A 185 1.27 13.25 3.82
N LEU A 186 0.61 12.10 4.08
CA LEU A 186 -0.54 11.66 3.28
C LEU A 186 -1.68 12.69 3.32
N SER A 187 -1.94 13.26 4.49
CA SER A 187 -2.94 14.32 4.65
C SER A 187 -2.56 15.59 3.90
N ALA A 188 -1.29 15.98 3.89
CA ALA A 188 -0.83 17.18 3.22
C ALA A 188 -0.88 17.04 1.70
N THR A 189 -0.48 15.89 1.16
CA THR A 189 -0.47 15.64 -0.28
C THR A 189 -1.82 15.20 -0.83
N GLY A 190 -2.77 14.83 0.05
CA GLY A 190 -4.03 14.21 -0.36
C GLY A 190 -3.82 12.82 -1.00
N ALA A 191 -2.72 12.14 -0.66
CA ALA A 191 -2.41 10.83 -1.21
C ALA A 191 -3.21 9.74 -0.49
N GLU A 192 -3.75 8.81 -1.26
CA GLU A 192 -4.41 7.63 -0.72
C GLU A 192 -3.38 6.59 -0.24
N LEU A 193 -3.78 5.73 0.69
CA LEU A 193 -3.00 4.56 1.08
C LEU A 193 -3.61 3.33 0.41
N GLY A 194 -2.86 2.70 -0.49
CA GLY A 194 -3.18 1.43 -1.12
C GLY A 194 -2.45 0.27 -0.46
N VAL A 195 -3.09 -0.91 -0.45
CA VAL A 195 -2.44 -2.17 -0.09
C VAL A 195 -2.92 -3.26 -1.05
N ASP A 196 -2.01 -3.72 -1.90
CA ASP A 196 -2.25 -4.83 -2.82
C ASP A 196 -1.60 -6.10 -2.28
N GLU A 197 -2.42 -7.12 -2.02
CA GLU A 197 -1.99 -8.41 -1.50
C GLU A 197 -2.33 -9.52 -2.48
N TYR A 198 -1.32 -10.33 -2.81
CA TYR A 198 -1.43 -11.45 -3.73
C TYR A 198 -0.91 -12.71 -3.08
N ASP A 199 -1.66 -13.81 -3.24
CA ASP A 199 -1.19 -15.14 -2.90
C ASP A 199 -0.64 -15.82 -4.16
N LEU A 200 0.60 -16.30 -4.11
CA LEU A 200 1.28 -16.98 -5.21
C LEU A 200 1.35 -18.50 -5.01
N THR A 201 0.52 -19.09 -4.14
CA THR A 201 0.32 -20.55 -4.17
C THR A 201 -0.03 -20.99 -5.58
N GLU A 202 0.70 -21.95 -6.14
CA GLU A 202 0.34 -22.55 -7.42
C GLU A 202 -1.09 -23.13 -7.31
N ASP A 203 -2.00 -22.70 -8.19
CA ASP A 203 -3.33 -23.29 -8.28
C ASP A 203 -3.16 -24.79 -8.63
N GLU A 204 -3.44 -25.69 -7.67
CA GLU A 204 -3.38 -27.14 -7.86
C GLU A 204 -4.41 -27.67 -8.90
N GLU A 205 -5.30 -26.82 -9.43
CA GLU A 205 -6.37 -27.22 -10.36
C GLU A 205 -5.98 -27.23 -11.86
N ALA A 206 -4.69 -27.11 -12.21
CA ALA A 206 -4.23 -27.19 -13.60
C ALA A 206 -3.34 -28.42 -13.92
N ARG A 207 -3.63 -29.58 -13.32
CA ARG A 207 -3.03 -30.87 -13.73
C ARG A 207 -4.06 -31.99 -13.90
#